data_AF-A0A4P7CTN1-F1
#
_entry.id   AF-A0A4P7CTN1-F1
#
_cell.length_a   1.000
_cell.length_b   1.000
_cell.length_c   1.000
_cell.angle_alpha   90.00
_cell.angle_beta   90.00
_cell.angle_gamma   90.00
#
_symmetry.space_group_name_H-M   'P 1'
#
loop_
_entity.id
_entity.type
_entity.pdbx_description
1 polymer ?
#
loop_
_entity_poly.entity_id
_entity_poly.type
_entity_poly.pdbx_seq_one_letter_code
_entity_poly.pdbx_strand_id
1 'polypeptide(L)'
;MDLIEMARASGLTVILDGRIGREEYRSVCGPISALERFADSLHQGAALRHDGAPRRSSAGSVFGRLRRRISRLASLTGAMAKPARNMSRVVHRSRK
;
A
#
# COMPACT_ATOMS: atom_id res chain seq x y z
N MET A 1 17.74 12.54 -2.67
CA MET A 1 16.81 11.94 -1.69
C MET A 1 17.68 11.40 -0.58
N ASP A 2 17.59 11.98 0.61
CA ASP A 2 18.30 11.51 1.79
C ASP A 2 17.35 10.61 2.60
N LEU A 3 17.70 9.32 2.75
CA LEU A 3 16.87 8.35 3.48
C LEU A 3 16.74 8.70 4.96
N ILE A 4 17.77 9.29 5.56
CA ILE A 4 17.80 9.55 6.99
C ILE A 4 16.91 10.74 7.31
N GLU A 5 16.96 11.79 6.51
CA GLU A 5 16.04 12.93 6.66
C GLU A 5 14.59 12.52 6.44
N MET A 6 14.31 11.62 5.49
CA MET A 6 12.96 11.08 5.31
C MET A 6 12.49 10.23 6.50
N ALA A 7 13.40 9.45 7.10
CA ALA A 7 13.08 8.70 8.31
C ALA A 7 12.72 9.66 9.46
N ARG A 8 13.52 10.72 9.66
CA ARG A 8 13.23 11.78 10.65
C ARG A 8 11.89 12.46 10.40
N ALA A 9 11.63 12.88 9.15
CA ALA A 9 10.38 13.54 8.77
C ALA A 9 9.15 12.63 8.95
N SER A 10 9.34 11.31 8.83
CA SER A 10 8.28 10.32 9.04
C SER A 10 8.01 10.02 10.52
N GLY A 11 8.84 10.55 11.44
CA GLY A 11 8.73 10.35 12.87
C GLY A 11 9.57 9.18 13.41
N LEU A 12 10.54 8.68 12.63
CA LEU A 12 11.51 7.70 13.10
C LEU A 12 12.70 8.39 13.77
N THR A 13 13.20 7.81 14.86
CA THR A 13 14.40 8.24 15.57
C THR A 13 15.60 7.44 15.11
N VAL A 14 16.72 8.10 14.80
CA VAL A 14 17.98 7.44 14.43
C VAL A 14 18.74 7.10 15.72
N ILE A 15 18.97 5.81 15.98
CA ILE A 15 19.63 5.32 17.20
C ILE A 15 21.12 5.05 16.98
N LEU A 16 21.46 4.40 15.87
CA LEU A 16 22.84 4.10 15.54
C LEU A 16 23.30 5.00 14.42
N ASP A 17 24.47 5.58 14.63
CA ASP A 17 25.26 6.26 13.63
C ASP A 17 26.68 5.73 13.75
N GLY A 18 26.91 4.57 13.13
CA GLY A 18 28.14 3.81 13.30
C GLY A 18 28.83 3.59 11.96
N ARG A 19 30.15 3.44 11.97
CA ARG A 19 30.92 3.09 10.79
C ARG A 19 31.82 1.90 11.10
N ILE A 20 31.71 0.84 10.31
CA ILE A 20 32.60 -0.33 10.40
C ILE A 20 33.38 -0.40 9.10
N GLY A 21 34.69 -0.13 9.18
CA GLY A 21 35.54 0.00 8.00
C GLY A 21 35.12 1.17 7.10
N ARG A 22 34.65 0.86 5.89
CA ARG A 22 34.17 1.84 4.91
C ARG A 22 32.65 2.01 4.90
N GLU A 23 31.93 1.13 5.58
CA GLU A 23 30.48 1.08 5.53
C GLU A 23 29.86 1.87 6.68
N GLU A 24 28.88 2.71 6.36
CA GLU A 24 28.11 3.46 7.34
C GLU A 24 26.80 2.75 7.66
N TYR A 25 26.53 2.59 8.94
CA TYR A 25 25.35 1.93 9.49
C TYR A 25 24.52 2.97 10.22
N ARG A 26 23.27 3.13 9.75
CA ARG A 26 22.24 3.84 10.49
C ARG A 26 21.14 2.88 10.90
N SER A 27 20.72 2.95 12.17
CA SER A 27 19.54 2.23 12.66
C SER A 27 18.48 3.23 13.08
N VAL A 28 17.22 2.91 12.81
CA VAL A 28 16.08 3.76 13.17
C VAL A 28 15.05 2.97 13.98
N CYS A 29 14.36 3.65 14.90
CA CYS A 29 13.22 3.10 15.62
C CYS A 29 12.03 4.05 15.60
N GLY A 30 10.85 3.50 15.84
CA GLY A 30 9.62 4.28 15.98
C GLY A 30 8.38 3.39 15.92
N PRO A 31 7.19 3.98 16.03
CA PRO A 31 5.93 3.25 15.89
C PRO A 31 5.74 2.76 14.45
N ILE A 32 4.92 1.71 14.27
CA ILE A 32 4.59 1.16 12.93
C ILE A 32 4.01 2.24 12.00
N SER A 33 3.20 3.15 12.53
CA SER A 33 2.62 4.25 11.75
C SER A 33 3.67 5.23 11.20
N ALA A 34 4.84 5.35 11.82
CA ALA A 34 5.95 6.13 11.27
C ALA A 34 6.66 5.37 10.14
N LEU A 35 6.77 4.04 10.26
CA LEU A 35 7.32 3.19 9.20
C LEU A 35 6.42 3.19 7.95
N GLU A 36 5.10 3.20 8.12
CA GLU A 36 4.14 3.33 7.02
C GLU A 36 4.33 4.66 6.26
N ARG A 37 4.39 5.79 6.98
CA ARG A 37 4.65 7.11 6.38
C ARG A 37 5.99 7.18 5.65
N PHE A 38 7.02 6.52 6.19
CA PHE A 38 8.32 6.43 5.56
C PHE A 38 8.25 5.66 4.24
N ALA A 39 7.53 4.53 4.22
CA ALA A 39 7.28 3.77 2.99
C ALA A 39 6.54 4.61 1.95
N ASP A 40 5.51 5.36 2.34
CA ASP A 40 4.78 6.25 1.42
C ASP A 40 5.69 7.34 0.84
N SER A 41 6.53 7.94 1.68
CA SER A 41 7.50 8.96 1.27
C SER A 41 8.51 8.40 0.26
N LEU A 42 8.94 7.13 0.42
CA LEU A 42 9.81 6.45 -0.54
C LEU A 42 9.16 6.27 -1.91
N HIS A 43 7.89 5.87 -1.94
CA HIS A 43 7.15 5.69 -3.20
C HIS A 43 6.99 7.02 -3.95
N GLN A 44 6.66 8.09 -3.24
CA GLN A 44 6.50 9.44 -3.82
C GLN A 44 7.84 9.98 -4.35
N GLY A 45 8.92 9.83 -3.58
CA GLY A 45 10.26 10.24 -3.97
C GLY A 45 10.79 9.47 -5.19
N ALA A 46 10.44 8.18 -5.33
CA ALA A 46 10.82 7.37 -6.49
C ALA A 46 10.02 7.74 -7.75
N ALA A 47 8.72 8.02 -7.62
CA ALA A 47 7.87 8.42 -8.73
C ALA A 47 8.36 9.72 -9.39
N LEU A 48 8.72 10.72 -8.58
CA LEU A 48 9.27 12.01 -9.05
C LEU A 48 10.57 11.88 -9.86
N ARG A 49 11.36 10.81 -9.64
CA ARG A 49 12.61 10.59 -10.38
C ARG A 49 12.41 9.85 -11.70
N HIS A 50 11.28 9.17 -11.86
CA HIS A 50 11.00 8.34 -13.03
C HIS A 50 10.37 9.12 -14.20
N ASP A 51 9.92 10.36 -13.98
CA ASP A 51 9.44 11.26 -15.03
C ASP A 51 10.56 11.88 -15.89
N GLY A 52 11.83 11.71 -15.51
CA GLY A 52 12.99 12.37 -16.15
C GLY A 52 13.87 11.51 -17.07
N ALA A 53 13.57 10.23 -17.30
CA ALA A 53 14.42 9.35 -18.13
C ALA A 53 13.67 8.86 -19.38
N PRO A 54 14.22 8.99 -20.61
CA PRO A 54 13.61 8.40 -21.78
C PRO A 54 13.60 6.88 -21.60
N ARG A 55 12.41 6.31 -21.77
CA ARG A 55 12.12 4.89 -21.62
C ARG A 55 13.00 4.08 -22.57
N ARG A 56 14.17 3.65 -22.13
CA ARG A 56 14.89 2.56 -22.77
C ARG A 56 14.24 1.27 -22.26
N SER A 57 13.37 0.72 -23.09
CA SER A 57 12.74 -0.58 -22.88
C SER A 57 13.81 -1.63 -22.62
N SER A 58 14.03 -2.00 -21.36
CA SER A 58 14.79 -3.19 -21.00
C SER A 58 13.98 -4.02 -20.02
N ALA A 59 13.63 -5.20 -20.50
CA ALA A 59 12.85 -6.24 -19.88
C ALA A 59 13.21 -6.51 -18.40
N GLY A 60 12.19 -6.89 -17.63
CA GLY A 60 12.39 -7.84 -16.53
C GLY A 60 12.27 -7.32 -15.09
N SER A 61 11.30 -6.45 -14.75
CA SER A 61 10.89 -6.36 -13.34
C SER A 61 10.01 -7.56 -12.98
N VAL A 62 10.62 -8.57 -12.36
CA VAL A 62 9.97 -9.78 -11.83
C VAL A 62 9.04 -9.47 -10.63
N PHE A 63 9.03 -8.24 -10.11
CA PHE A 63 8.31 -7.86 -8.89
C PHE A 63 6.84 -7.46 -9.07
N GLY A 64 6.33 -7.38 -10.31
CA GLY A 64 4.93 -6.98 -10.58
C GLY A 64 3.87 -8.09 -10.41
N ARG A 65 4.24 -9.34 -10.10
CA ARG A 65 3.34 -10.51 -10.17
C ARG A 65 2.83 -11.06 -8.83
N LEU A 66 2.84 -10.30 -7.74
CA LEU A 66 2.33 -10.79 -6.44
C LEU A 66 1.08 -10.09 -5.89
N ARG A 67 0.52 -9.07 -6.56
CA ARG A 67 -0.66 -8.33 -6.03
C ARG A 67 -2.04 -8.94 -6.36
N ARG A 68 -2.15 -10.25 -6.66
CA ARG A 68 -3.45 -10.86 -7.07
C ARG A 68 -3.82 -12.18 -6.39
N ARG A 69 -3.44 -12.41 -5.12
CA ARG A 69 -3.74 -13.71 -4.47
C ARG A 69 -4.07 -13.71 -2.96
N ILE A 70 -4.59 -12.61 -2.40
CA ILE A 70 -5.07 -12.60 -1.00
C ILE A 70 -6.47 -11.98 -0.89
N SER A 71 -7.45 -12.60 -1.54
CA SER A 71 -8.88 -12.29 -1.34
C SER A 71 -9.74 -13.54 -1.56
N ARG A 72 -9.37 -14.66 -0.93
CA ARG A 72 -10.09 -15.93 -1.12
C ARG A 72 -10.13 -16.85 0.11
N LEU A 73 -10.31 -16.28 1.31
CA LEU A 73 -10.57 -17.06 2.54
C LEU A 73 -11.72 -16.52 3.42
N ALA A 74 -12.55 -15.62 2.90
CA ALA A 74 -13.71 -15.08 3.64
C ALA A 74 -15.06 -15.65 3.14
N SER A 75 -15.12 -16.94 2.82
CA SER A 75 -16.38 -17.56 2.38
C SER A 75 -16.52 -19.03 2.79
N LEU A 76 -16.04 -19.38 3.99
CA LEU A 76 -16.36 -20.66 4.63
C LEU A 76 -16.57 -20.40 6.12
N THR A 77 -17.77 -19.95 6.47
CA THR A 77 -18.53 -20.30 7.69
C THR A 77 -19.70 -19.33 7.76
N GLY A 78 -20.91 -19.88 7.62
CA GLY A 78 -22.12 -19.11 7.47
C GLY A 78 -22.42 -18.25 8.68
N ALA A 79 -22.84 -17.02 8.42
CA ALA A 79 -23.60 -16.24 9.37
C ALA A 79 -24.54 -15.29 8.62
N MET A 80 -25.84 -15.48 8.89
CA MET A 80 -26.91 -14.48 8.80
C MET A 80 -27.44 -14.15 7.40
N ALA A 81 -28.33 -15.03 6.92
CA ALA A 81 -29.49 -14.59 6.16
C ALA A 81 -30.41 -13.75 7.08
N LYS A 82 -30.81 -12.55 6.64
CA LYS A 82 -32.14 -11.92 6.86
C LYS A 82 -32.23 -10.55 6.17
N PRO A 83 -33.44 -10.04 5.88
CA PRO A 83 -33.86 -9.83 4.49
C PRO A 83 -34.20 -8.36 4.20
N ALA A 84 -34.08 -7.93 2.96
CA ALA A 84 -34.79 -6.73 2.50
C ALA A 84 -34.78 -6.67 0.97
N ARG A 85 -35.93 -6.95 0.35
CA ARG A 85 -36.27 -6.25 -0.90
C ARG A 85 -37.77 -6.09 -1.00
N ASN A 86 -38.20 -5.05 -0.30
CA ASN A 86 -39.35 -4.23 -0.65
C ASN A 86 -39.21 -3.79 -2.13
N MET A 87 -40.11 -4.24 -2.99
CA MET A 87 -40.37 -3.57 -4.26
C MET A 87 -41.88 -3.55 -4.50
N SER A 88 -42.45 -2.40 -4.18
CA SER A 88 -43.72 -1.93 -4.69
C SER A 88 -43.74 -2.01 -6.22
N ARG A 89 -44.73 -2.71 -6.77
CA ARG A 89 -45.22 -2.54 -8.15
C ARG A 89 -46.74 -2.56 -8.05
N VAL A 90 -47.37 -1.39 -7.91
CA VAL A 90 -47.95 -0.62 -9.02
C VAL A 90 -48.81 -1.49 -9.94
N VAL A 91 -50.11 -1.47 -9.59
CA VAL A 91 -51.29 -1.37 -10.45
C VAL A 91 -51.11 -1.78 -11.92
N HIS A 92 -51.83 -2.84 -12.31
CA HIS A 92 -52.51 -2.86 -13.60
C HIS A 92 -53.91 -3.50 -13.50
N ARG A 93 -54.88 -2.59 -13.56
CA ARG A 93 -56.25 -2.69 -14.09
C ARG A 93 -56.47 -3.82 -15.12
N SER A 94 -57.45 -4.68 -14.90
CA SER A 94 -58.33 -5.14 -15.99
C SER A 94 -59.66 -5.70 -15.47
N ARG A 95 -60.72 -5.38 -16.21
CA ARG A 95 -62.14 -5.65 -15.99
C ARG A 95 -62.53 -7.00 -16.60
N LYS A 96 -63.44 -7.75 -15.95
CA LYS A 96 -64.73 -8.15 -16.51
C LYS A 96 -65.56 -8.82 -15.43
#